data_AF-A0A1W1WSD0-F1
#
_entry.id   AF-A0A1W1WSD0-F1
#
_cell.length_a   1.000
_cell.length_b   1.000
_cell.length_c   1.000
_cell.angle_alpha   90.00
_cell.angle_beta   90.00
_cell.angle_gamma   90.00
#
_symmetry.space_group_name_H-M   'P 1'
#
loop_
_entity.id
_entity.type
_entity.pdbx_description
1 polymer ?
#
loop_
_entity_poly.entity_id
_entity_poly.type
_entity_poly.pdbx_seq_one_letter_code
_entity_poly.pdbx_strand_id
1 'polypeptide(L)'
;MEKNDFFYNLEEMEILENIENAKSILKKEDREKYAKFAKYTKSLRKKKPVTIRFSITDLAAVKAKAKELGISYQNLIQALVHNFATGKIKIDL
;
A
#
# COMPACT_ATOMS: atom_id res chain seq x y z
N MET A 1 26.73 -10.51 -33.01
CA MET A 1 25.63 -10.82 -32.07
C MET A 1 26.26 -11.66 -30.98
N GLU A 2 26.76 -10.99 -29.93
CA GLU A 2 27.56 -11.61 -28.88
C GLU A 2 26.67 -12.55 -28.05
N LYS A 3 27.08 -13.82 -27.95
CA LYS A 3 26.50 -14.77 -27.00
C LYS A 3 27.04 -14.39 -25.62
N ASN A 4 26.18 -13.82 -24.78
CA ASN A 4 26.47 -13.69 -23.36
C ASN A 4 26.38 -15.08 -22.74
N ASP A 5 27.54 -15.68 -22.44
CA ASP A 5 27.64 -16.90 -21.64
C ASP A 5 27.31 -16.56 -20.18
N PHE A 6 26.00 -16.49 -19.88
CA PHE A 6 25.53 -16.43 -18.50
C PHE A 6 25.77 -17.81 -17.86
N PHE A 7 26.72 -17.87 -16.92
CA PHE A 7 26.90 -19.03 -16.04
C PHE A 7 25.76 -19.03 -15.01
N TYR A 8 24.67 -19.72 -15.31
CA TYR A 8 23.57 -19.92 -14.38
C TYR A 8 23.96 -20.94 -13.31
N ASN A 9 23.72 -20.61 -12.05
CA ASN A 9 23.85 -21.58 -10.96
C ASN A 9 22.67 -22.59 -10.99
N LEU A 10 22.73 -23.64 -10.15
CA LEU A 10 21.72 -24.70 -10.17
C LEU A 10 20.30 -24.19 -9.88
N GLU A 11 20.15 -23.22 -8.97
CA GLU A 11 18.85 -22.62 -8.64
C GLU A 11 18.32 -21.78 -9.81
N GLU A 12 19.19 -21.05 -10.50
CA GLU A 12 18.82 -20.24 -11.67
C GLU A 12 18.41 -21.12 -12.86
N MET A 13 19.09 -22.25 -13.09
CA MET A 13 18.67 -23.21 -14.12
C MET A 13 17.31 -23.83 -13.79
N GLU A 14 17.07 -24.20 -12.52
CA GLU A 14 15.79 -24.76 -12.10
C GLU A 14 14.64 -23.75 -12.29
N ILE A 15 14.88 -22.47 -12.00
CA ILE A 15 13.90 -21.40 -12.23
C ILE A 15 13.63 -21.23 -13.74
N LEU A 16 14.68 -21.23 -14.57
CA LEU A 16 14.54 -21.12 -16.04
C LEU A 16 13.75 -22.29 -16.62
N GLU A 17 14.05 -23.51 -16.20
CA GLU A 17 13.33 -24.71 -16.65
C GLU A 17 11.85 -24.67 -16.21
N ASN A 18 11.56 -24.20 -15.00
CA ASN A 18 10.18 -24.05 -14.52
C ASN A 18 9.40 -22.98 -15.29
N ILE A 19 10.05 -21.87 -15.67
CA ILE A 19 9.47 -20.81 -16.51
C ILE A 19 9.19 -21.34 -17.92
N GLU A 20 10.16 -22.00 -18.54
CA GLU A 20 10.09 -22.49 -19.91
C GLU A 20 9.03 -23.61 -20.07
N ASN A 21 8.86 -24.44 -19.04
CA ASN A 21 7.83 -25.49 -19.01
C ASN A 21 6.47 -25.01 -18.47
N ALA A 22 6.30 -23.71 -18.19
CA ALA A 22 5.11 -23.14 -17.54
C ALA A 22 4.66 -23.91 -16.28
N LYS A 23 5.60 -24.55 -15.59
CA LYS A 23 5.35 -25.29 -14.36
C LYS A 23 5.23 -24.27 -13.24
N SER A 24 4.01 -24.10 -12.74
CA SER A 24 3.78 -23.18 -11.64
C SER A 24 4.43 -23.72 -10.38
N ILE A 25 5.48 -23.03 -9.94
CA ILE A 25 6.25 -23.25 -8.70
C ILE A 25 5.37 -23.17 -7.43
N LEU A 26 4.13 -22.69 -7.57
CA LEU A 26 3.20 -22.49 -6.47
C LEU A 26 2.39 -23.77 -6.23
N LYS A 27 2.66 -24.43 -5.09
CA LYS A 27 1.75 -25.46 -4.55
C LYS A 27 0.34 -24.89 -4.46
N LYS A 28 -0.66 -25.69 -4.83
CA LYS A 28 -2.08 -25.29 -4.95
C LYS A 28 -2.62 -24.64 -3.66
N GLU A 29 -2.13 -25.11 -2.51
CA GLU A 29 -2.45 -24.58 -1.17
C GLU A 29 -1.96 -23.15 -0.93
N ASP A 30 -0.80 -22.79 -1.48
CA ASP A 30 -0.24 -21.45 -1.34
C ASP A 30 -1.01 -20.44 -2.19
N ARG A 31 -1.49 -20.84 -3.37
CA ARG A 31 -2.35 -19.98 -4.20
C ARG A 31 -3.63 -19.57 -3.48
N GLU A 32 -4.27 -20.49 -2.76
CA GLU A 32 -5.49 -20.16 -1.99
C GLU A 32 -5.21 -19.23 -0.82
N LYS A 33 -4.08 -19.43 -0.12
CA LYS A 33 -3.64 -18.51 0.93
C LYS A 33 -3.34 -17.13 0.37
N TYR A 34 -2.56 -17.02 -0.70
CA TYR A 34 -2.27 -15.75 -1.38
C TYR A 34 -3.53 -15.07 -1.90
N ALA A 35 -4.48 -15.82 -2.46
CA ALA A 35 -5.76 -15.28 -2.90
C ALA A 35 -6.61 -14.75 -1.72
N LYS A 36 -6.60 -15.41 -0.57
CA LYS A 36 -7.25 -14.91 0.65
C LYS A 36 -6.57 -13.63 1.14
N PHE A 37 -5.24 -13.60 1.26
CA PHE A 37 -4.50 -12.40 1.66
C PHE A 37 -4.73 -11.22 0.69
N ALA A 38 -4.79 -11.48 -0.61
CA ALA A 38 -5.13 -10.49 -1.62
C ALA A 38 -6.56 -9.94 -1.45
N LYS A 39 -7.54 -10.79 -1.07
CA LYS A 39 -8.91 -10.36 -0.78
C LYS A 39 -9.00 -9.50 0.49
N TYR A 40 -8.32 -9.87 1.56
CA TYR A 40 -8.29 -9.11 2.81
C TYR A 40 -7.59 -7.75 2.66
N THR A 41 -6.52 -7.68 1.89
CA THR A 41 -5.87 -6.39 1.59
C THR A 41 -6.73 -5.50 0.69
N LYS A 42 -7.52 -6.10 -0.22
CA LYS A 42 -8.42 -5.36 -1.10
C LYS A 42 -9.62 -4.75 -0.35
N SER A 43 -10.17 -5.42 0.65
CA SER A 43 -11.24 -4.85 1.50
C SER A 43 -10.71 -3.73 2.39
N LEU A 44 -9.51 -3.87 2.93
CA LEU A 44 -8.87 -2.85 3.77
C LEU A 44 -8.49 -1.58 2.99
N ARG A 45 -8.27 -1.68 1.67
CA ARG A 45 -7.92 -0.56 0.79
C ARG A 45 -9.11 0.18 0.18
N LYS A 46 -10.36 -0.22 0.46
CA LYS A 46 -11.54 0.50 -0.04
C LYS A 46 -11.63 1.88 0.61
N LYS A 47 -11.23 2.93 -0.12
CA LYS A 47 -11.38 4.33 0.26
C LYS A 47 -12.55 4.94 -0.50
N LYS A 48 -13.41 5.70 0.19
CA LYS A 48 -14.48 6.49 -0.43
C LYS A 48 -14.08 7.98 -0.40
N PRO A 49 -14.16 8.72 -1.52
CA PRO A 49 -13.88 10.15 -1.51
C PRO A 49 -14.95 10.91 -0.71
N VAL A 50 -14.51 11.92 0.03
CA VAL A 50 -15.38 12.84 0.79
C VAL A 50 -14.94 14.27 0.50
N THR A 51 -15.88 15.13 0.14
CA THR A 51 -15.62 16.57 -0.06
C THR A 51 -15.96 17.32 1.22
N ILE A 52 -14.98 18.04 1.77
CA ILE A 52 -15.13 18.86 2.98
C ILE A 52 -14.87 20.32 2.59
N ARG A 53 -15.75 21.23 3.02
CA ARG A 53 -15.53 22.67 2.89
C ARG A 53 -14.74 23.19 4.09
N PHE A 54 -13.64 23.88 3.81
CA PHE A 54 -12.82 24.54 4.82
C PHE A 54 -12.93 26.06 4.64
N SER A 55 -12.81 26.80 5.74
CA SER A 55 -12.49 28.23 5.64
C SER A 55 -11.06 28.39 5.09
N ILE A 56 -10.79 29.53 4.45
CA ILE A 56 -9.47 29.82 3.88
C ILE A 56 -8.41 29.85 4.98
N THR A 57 -8.76 30.41 6.14
CA THR A 57 -7.89 30.53 7.31
C THR A 57 -7.55 29.17 7.92
N ASP A 58 -8.54 28.28 8.08
CA ASP A 58 -8.31 26.95 8.66
C ASP A 58 -7.46 26.10 7.72
N LEU A 59 -7.73 26.16 6.41
CA LEU A 59 -6.95 25.42 5.43
C LEU A 59 -5.49 25.88 5.42
N ALA A 60 -5.23 27.18 5.56
CA ALA A 60 -3.87 27.72 5.66
C ALA A 60 -3.17 27.21 6.93
N ALA A 61 -3.85 27.23 8.07
CA ALA A 61 -3.31 26.72 9.34
C ALA A 61 -2.96 25.23 9.27
N VAL A 62 -3.84 24.40 8.68
CA VAL A 62 -3.60 22.96 8.50
C VAL A 62 -2.41 22.72 7.58
N LYS A 63 -2.28 23.49 6.49
CA LYS A 63 -1.13 23.38 5.57
C LYS A 63 0.18 23.77 6.24
N ALA A 64 0.18 24.81 7.08
CA ALA A 64 1.35 25.22 7.84
C ALA A 64 1.82 24.10 8.79
N LYS A 65 0.90 23.54 9.58
CA LYS A 65 1.21 22.40 10.48
C LYS A 65 1.69 21.16 9.71
N ALA A 66 1.11 20.87 8.56
CA ALA A 66 1.54 19.75 7.73
C ALA A 66 2.97 19.95 7.21
N LYS A 67 3.33 21.19 6.82
CA LYS A 67 4.68 21.55 6.39
C LYS A 67 5.70 21.40 7.52
N GLU A 68 5.36 21.83 8.74
CA GLU A 68 6.21 21.64 9.93
C GLU A 68 6.49 20.16 10.21
N LEU A 69 5.47 19.31 10.05
CA LEU A 69 5.57 17.86 10.24
C LEU A 69 6.19 17.13 9.03
N GLY A 70 6.49 17.82 7.92
CA GLY A 70 7.04 17.22 6.71
C GLY A 70 6.09 16.27 5.98
N ILE A 71 4.77 16.38 6.21
CA ILE A 71 3.75 15.51 5.60
C ILE A 71 2.78 16.30 4.73
N SER A 72 2.05 15.64 3.84
CA SER A 72 0.98 16.31 3.09
C SER A 72 -0.17 16.70 4.03
N TYR A 73 -0.83 17.82 3.72
CA TYR A 73 -1.99 18.26 4.50
C TYR A 73 -3.14 17.24 4.46
N GLN A 74 -3.27 16.48 3.36
CA GLN A 74 -4.25 15.40 3.26
C GLN A 74 -3.94 14.26 4.24
N ASN A 75 -2.66 13.88 4.39
CA ASN A 75 -2.26 12.84 5.34
C ASN A 75 -2.48 13.29 6.79
N LEU A 76 -2.21 14.56 7.10
CA LEU A 76 -2.50 15.12 8.42
C LEU A 76 -4.00 15.05 8.74
N ILE A 77 -4.86 15.46 7.79
CA ILE A 77 -6.32 15.36 7.95
C ILE A 77 -6.75 13.90 8.16
N GLN A 78 -6.19 12.97 7.38
CA GLN A 78 -6.50 11.55 7.51
C GLN A 78 -6.11 11.00 8.90
N ALA A 79 -4.93 11.39 9.41
CA ALA A 79 -4.48 11.00 10.74
C ALA A 79 -5.36 11.58 11.85
N LEU A 80 -5.79 12.85 11.73
CA LEU A 80 -6.72 13.48 12.66
C LEU A 80 -8.07 12.74 12.70
N VAL A 81 -8.66 12.46 11.54
CA VAL A 81 -9.92 11.70 11.45
C VAL A 81 -9.78 10.30 12.04
N HIS A 82 -8.67 9.61 11.75
CA HIS A 82 -8.40 8.29 12.32
C HIS A 82 -8.23 8.33 13.84
N ASN A 83 -7.47 9.28 14.36
CA ASN A 83 -7.23 9.43 15.80
C ASN A 83 -8.50 9.83 16.56
N PHE A 84 -9.36 10.64 15.95
CA PHE A 84 -10.69 10.93 16.48
C PHE A 84 -11.58 9.69 16.48
N ALA A 85 -11.68 8.97 15.35
CA ALA A 85 -12.51 7.77 15.24
C ALA A 85 -12.05 6.61 16.15
N THR A 86 -10.75 6.54 16.45
CA THR A 86 -10.16 5.53 17.36
C THR A 86 -10.17 5.97 18.83
N GLY A 87 -10.73 7.14 19.15
CA GLY A 87 -10.88 7.63 20.52
C GLY A 87 -9.60 8.19 21.16
N LYS A 88 -8.52 8.37 20.38
CA LYS A 88 -7.28 9.01 20.86
C LYS A 88 -7.43 10.52 21.04
N ILE A 89 -8.37 11.12 20.31
CA ILE A 89 -8.70 12.55 20.42
C ILE A 89 -10.18 12.65 20.78
N LYS A 90 -10.50 13.45 21.78
CA LYS A 90 -11.87 13.85 22.11
C LYS A 90 -12.10 15.28 21.60
N ILE A 91 -13.24 15.49 20.98
CA ILE A 91 -13.74 16.82 20.61
C ILE A 91 -14.93 17.04 21.53
N ASP A 92 -14.83 18.04 22.40
CA ASP A 92 -16.00 18.56 23.12
C ASP A 92 -16.67 19.59 22.21
N LEU A 93 -17.92 19.34 21.84
CA LEU A 93 -18.76 20.21 21.03
C LEU A 93 -19.71 21.02 21.91
#